data_AF-A0A6J4THX5-F1
#
_entry.id   AF-A0A6J4THX5-F1
#
_cell.length_a   1.000
_cell.length_b   1.000
_cell.length_c   1.000
_cell.angle_alpha   90.00
_cell.angle_beta   90.00
_cell.angle_gamma   90.00
#
_symmetry.space_group_name_H-M   'P 1'
#
loop_
_entity.id
_entity.type
_entity.pdbx_description
1 polymer ?
#
loop_
_entity_poly.entity_id
_entity_poly.type
_entity_poly.pdbx_seq_one_letter_code
_entity_poly.pdbx_strand_id
1 'polypeptide(L)'
;MTAAGRLVASCAAALTTLLLSAAVASAAPGGVFVTGHDPDFHAHLGGNAAGAQHIIQRAVAYTTHGHPSPSMLLVTSLTDGGHGHSDPRLGVKAAGFTFDVADYGSGMDGALDLRTVDFEDYDVVLVASDFGGWLSQLELDALNARGDDIRTFVNRGGGLVALSESGLQNQLTARNRFDFLPFLIVGVPSQPSPFGHTLEKAGVDMGLTTADIDGNQDHTYFTQYTGMEVVDRYSDGQVASVATQLYVTPGGATPVPPPGLNRPPVCTGVTVSPDEIAWTPGLGSVPVAVDGGSDPDGDPVTLRITDVVQDVAGARVPADWQAGATAEEALLRIRRPKQGEGRSYLVSFEAGDGNGGTCTGEAPIAVPPVARGNPR
;
A
#
# COMPACT_ATOMS: atom_id res chain seq x y z
N MET A 1 31.55 5.05 72.39
CA MET A 1 31.69 6.29 71.62
C MET A 1 32.39 5.92 70.33
N THR A 2 31.63 5.69 69.26
CA THR A 2 32.15 5.26 67.95
C THR A 2 31.36 6.02 66.88
N ALA A 3 32.12 6.52 65.91
CA ALA A 3 31.78 7.62 65.02
C ALA A 3 30.71 7.26 63.96
N ALA A 4 29.85 8.24 63.68
CA ALA A 4 28.92 8.24 62.55
C ALA A 4 29.61 8.86 61.31
N GLY A 5 29.75 8.09 60.24
CA GLY A 5 30.12 8.58 58.91
C GLY A 5 28.90 8.56 57.99
N ARG A 6 28.44 9.74 57.55
CA ARG A 6 27.39 9.89 56.54
C ARG A 6 28.05 9.84 55.15
N LEU A 7 27.68 8.86 54.32
CA LEU A 7 27.90 8.93 52.87
C LEU A 7 26.77 9.75 52.24
N VAL A 8 27.15 10.79 51.51
CA VAL A 8 26.27 11.52 50.58
C VAL A 8 26.48 10.88 49.21
N ALA A 9 25.46 10.18 48.69
CA ALA A 9 25.46 9.70 47.32
C ALA A 9 24.82 10.77 46.43
N SER A 10 25.63 11.33 45.51
CA SER A 10 25.19 12.29 44.49
C SER A 10 24.44 11.54 43.39
N CYS A 11 23.20 11.94 43.13
CA CYS A 11 22.35 11.36 42.08
C CYS A 11 22.56 12.17 40.80
N ALA A 12 23.31 11.63 39.83
CA ALA A 12 23.39 12.19 38.48
C ALA A 12 22.33 11.51 37.61
N ALA A 13 21.27 12.23 37.27
CA ALA A 13 20.26 11.77 36.32
C ALA A 13 20.78 11.94 34.89
N ALA A 14 21.01 10.83 34.19
CA ALA A 14 21.25 10.84 32.75
C ALA A 14 19.92 10.99 32.03
N LEU A 15 19.72 12.11 31.33
CA LEU A 15 18.58 12.32 30.45
C LEU A 15 18.87 11.60 29.12
N THR A 16 18.27 10.44 28.91
CA THR A 16 18.31 9.74 27.61
C THR A 16 17.17 10.28 26.76
N THR A 17 17.48 11.14 25.79
CA THR A 17 16.50 11.63 24.81
C THR A 17 16.19 10.48 23.86
N LEU A 18 15.03 9.84 24.05
CA LEU A 18 14.51 8.84 23.14
C LEU A 18 13.95 9.57 21.91
N LEU A 19 14.72 9.61 20.82
CA LEU A 19 14.23 10.03 19.51
C LEU A 19 13.29 8.92 19.01
N LEU A 20 11.98 9.12 19.18
CA LEU A 20 10.98 8.38 18.40
C LEU A 20 11.06 8.90 16.97
N SER A 21 11.80 8.20 16.10
CA SER A 21 11.53 8.28 14.67
C SER A 21 10.19 7.58 14.45
N ALA A 22 9.12 8.36 14.33
CA ALA A 22 7.90 7.88 13.71
C ALA A 22 8.25 7.59 12.25
N ALA A 23 8.40 6.30 11.91
CA ALA A 23 8.38 5.89 10.52
C ALA A 23 7.02 6.31 9.97
N VAL A 24 7.01 7.30 9.08
CA VAL A 24 5.83 7.60 8.28
C VAL A 24 5.67 6.41 7.36
N ALA A 25 4.73 5.52 7.67
CA ALA A 25 4.42 4.40 6.80
C ALA A 25 3.97 4.97 5.46
N SER A 26 4.62 4.53 4.37
CA SER A 26 4.09 4.70 3.02
C SER A 26 2.62 4.28 3.03
N ALA A 27 1.70 5.08 2.47
CA ALA A 27 0.30 4.71 2.34
C ALA A 27 0.17 3.57 1.32
N ALA A 28 0.53 2.36 1.75
CA ALA A 28 0.46 1.17 0.93
C ALA A 28 -0.99 0.95 0.49
N PRO A 29 -1.22 0.44 -0.74
CA PRO A 29 -2.54 0.01 -1.12
C PRO A 29 -3.02 -1.06 -0.13
N GLY A 30 -4.34 -1.19 0.01
CA GLY A 30 -4.92 -2.32 0.71
C GLY A 30 -4.69 -3.60 -0.11
N GLY A 31 -5.53 -4.60 0.11
CA GLY A 31 -5.48 -5.81 -0.70
C GLY A 31 -6.76 -6.08 -1.46
N VAL A 32 -6.63 -6.89 -2.51
CA VAL A 32 -7.74 -7.54 -3.18
C VAL A 32 -7.61 -9.04 -2.98
N PHE A 33 -8.71 -9.68 -2.61
CA PHE A 33 -8.88 -11.12 -2.63
C PHE A 33 -10.12 -11.46 -3.46
N VAL A 34 -9.96 -12.33 -4.44
CA VAL A 34 -11.07 -12.79 -5.28
C VAL A 34 -11.08 -14.31 -5.29
N THR A 35 -12.25 -14.90 -5.09
CA THR A 35 -12.40 -16.36 -5.03
C THR A 35 -13.60 -16.85 -5.81
N GLY A 36 -13.48 -18.05 -6.37
CA GLY A 36 -14.57 -18.81 -6.95
C GLY A 36 -15.36 -19.65 -5.94
N HIS A 37 -14.94 -19.67 -4.67
CA HIS A 37 -15.67 -20.26 -3.56
C HIS A 37 -16.86 -19.35 -3.15
N ASP A 38 -17.89 -19.95 -2.54
CA ASP A 38 -19.06 -19.28 -1.94
C ASP A 38 -19.07 -19.40 -0.40
N PRO A 39 -18.02 -18.91 0.28
CA PRO A 39 -17.88 -19.09 1.73
C PRO A 39 -18.95 -18.33 2.53
N ASP A 40 -19.63 -17.34 1.96
CA ASP A 40 -20.75 -16.64 2.58
C ASP A 40 -21.97 -17.55 2.76
N PHE A 41 -22.19 -18.51 1.85
CA PHE A 41 -23.14 -19.59 2.09
C PHE A 41 -22.56 -20.61 3.08
N HIS A 42 -21.33 -21.07 2.81
CA HIS A 42 -20.79 -22.22 3.54
C HIS A 42 -20.45 -21.96 4.99
N ALA A 43 -20.15 -20.71 5.35
CA ALA A 43 -19.88 -20.29 6.72
C ALA A 43 -21.09 -20.47 7.64
N HIS A 44 -22.31 -20.54 7.08
CA HIS A 44 -23.55 -20.75 7.81
C HIS A 44 -24.21 -22.11 7.52
N LEU A 45 -24.16 -22.59 6.28
CA LEU A 45 -24.85 -23.80 5.82
C LEU A 45 -23.90 -24.75 5.07
N GLY A 46 -24.15 -26.06 5.13
CA GLY A 46 -23.34 -27.05 4.40
C GLY A 46 -22.28 -27.73 5.25
N GLY A 47 -21.28 -28.33 4.58
CA GLY A 47 -20.40 -29.35 5.17
C GLY A 47 -19.17 -28.83 5.90
N ASN A 48 -18.65 -27.65 5.53
CA ASN A 48 -17.42 -27.09 6.10
C ASN A 48 -17.56 -25.62 6.54
N ALA A 49 -18.42 -25.38 7.53
CA ALA A 49 -18.61 -24.03 8.06
C ALA A 49 -17.34 -23.40 8.63
N ALA A 50 -16.51 -24.17 9.32
CA ALA A 50 -15.26 -23.64 9.88
C ALA A 50 -14.30 -23.17 8.78
N GLY A 51 -14.12 -23.98 7.73
CA GLY A 51 -13.25 -23.60 6.61
C GLY A 51 -13.75 -22.38 5.86
N ALA A 52 -15.05 -22.32 5.55
CA ALA A 52 -15.65 -21.15 4.92
C ALA A 52 -15.52 -19.87 5.77
N GLN A 53 -15.71 -19.97 7.09
CA GLN A 53 -15.46 -18.85 8.01
C GLN A 53 -13.99 -18.42 7.98
N HIS A 54 -13.05 -19.37 7.96
CA HIS A 54 -11.63 -19.07 7.85
C HIS A 54 -11.29 -18.40 6.51
N ILE A 55 -11.88 -18.79 5.39
CA ILE A 55 -11.68 -18.11 4.09
C ILE A 55 -12.04 -16.63 4.21
N ILE A 56 -13.22 -16.30 4.74
CA ILE A 56 -13.65 -14.90 4.94
C ILE A 56 -12.67 -14.18 5.88
N GLN A 57 -12.32 -14.78 7.01
CA GLN A 57 -11.42 -14.18 7.99
C GLN A 57 -10.02 -13.92 7.43
N ARG A 58 -9.45 -14.88 6.68
CA ARG A 58 -8.11 -14.73 6.07
C ARG A 58 -8.12 -13.74 4.93
N ALA A 59 -9.17 -13.72 4.11
CA ALA A 59 -9.33 -12.74 3.05
C ALA A 59 -9.42 -11.31 3.62
N VAL A 60 -10.26 -11.09 4.65
CA VAL A 60 -10.37 -9.77 5.30
C VAL A 60 -9.07 -9.38 5.99
N ALA A 61 -8.44 -10.28 6.73
CA ALA A 61 -7.17 -9.99 7.39
C ALA A 61 -6.06 -9.67 6.39
N TYR A 62 -5.97 -10.39 5.27
CA TYR A 62 -5.00 -10.11 4.22
C TYR A 62 -5.26 -8.75 3.57
N THR A 63 -6.49 -8.47 3.19
CA THR A 63 -6.85 -7.25 2.44
C THR A 63 -6.78 -5.98 3.28
N THR A 64 -6.86 -6.09 4.60
CA THR A 64 -6.76 -4.96 5.55
C THR A 64 -5.43 -4.91 6.30
N HIS A 65 -4.39 -5.63 5.84
CA HIS A 65 -3.07 -5.71 6.51
C HIS A 65 -3.15 -6.11 7.99
N GLY A 66 -4.09 -6.99 8.34
CA GLY A 66 -4.29 -7.53 9.67
C GLY A 66 -5.03 -6.58 10.61
N HIS A 67 -5.82 -5.63 10.09
CA HIS A 67 -6.64 -4.75 10.92
C HIS A 67 -7.55 -5.60 11.83
N PRO A 68 -7.48 -5.44 13.17
CA PRO A 68 -8.08 -6.41 14.09
C PRO A 68 -9.60 -6.31 14.20
N SER A 69 -10.19 -5.19 13.77
CA SER A 69 -11.64 -4.95 13.83
C SER A 69 -12.05 -3.99 12.71
N PRO A 70 -11.98 -4.42 11.44
CA PRO A 70 -12.24 -3.55 10.30
C PRO A 70 -13.74 -3.21 10.20
N SER A 71 -14.08 -1.96 9.89
CA SER A 71 -15.42 -1.61 9.43
C SER A 71 -15.65 -2.23 8.05
N MET A 72 -16.79 -2.88 7.86
CA MET A 72 -17.10 -3.64 6.64
C MET A 72 -18.37 -3.12 5.98
N LEU A 73 -18.30 -2.94 4.66
CA LEU A 73 -19.46 -2.82 3.79
C LEU A 73 -19.70 -4.16 3.10
N LEU A 74 -20.86 -4.77 3.34
CA LEU A 74 -21.31 -5.97 2.64
C LEU A 74 -22.18 -5.59 1.44
N VAL A 75 -21.70 -5.86 0.24
CA VAL A 75 -22.44 -5.70 -1.00
C VAL A 75 -23.25 -6.96 -1.27
N THR A 76 -24.57 -6.88 -1.14
CA THR A 76 -25.48 -8.00 -1.35
C THR A 76 -26.92 -7.53 -1.56
N SER A 77 -27.75 -8.32 -2.23
CA SER A 77 -29.19 -8.04 -2.29
C SER A 77 -29.87 -8.33 -0.96
N LEU A 78 -30.98 -7.64 -0.71
CA LEU A 78 -31.91 -7.96 0.38
C LEU A 78 -33.05 -8.89 -0.04
N THR A 79 -33.08 -9.28 -1.32
CA THR A 79 -34.09 -10.17 -1.87
C THR A 79 -33.60 -11.62 -1.80
N ASP A 80 -34.45 -12.51 -1.29
CA ASP A 80 -34.16 -13.94 -1.22
C ASP A 80 -33.94 -14.51 -2.64
N GLY A 81 -32.75 -15.06 -2.87
CA GLY A 81 -32.38 -15.74 -4.11
C GLY A 81 -33.11 -17.06 -4.35
N GLY A 82 -33.77 -17.62 -3.33
CA GLY A 82 -34.53 -18.86 -3.42
C GLY A 82 -33.66 -20.11 -3.25
N HIS A 83 -34.06 -21.21 -3.89
CA HIS A 83 -33.42 -22.51 -3.67
C HIS A 83 -31.94 -22.50 -4.07
N GLY A 84 -31.07 -22.92 -3.14
CA GLY A 84 -29.62 -22.99 -3.36
C GLY A 84 -28.89 -21.72 -2.92
N HIS A 85 -29.61 -20.75 -2.39
CA HIS A 85 -29.07 -19.52 -1.83
C HIS A 85 -29.34 -19.44 -0.33
N SER A 86 -28.56 -18.61 0.34
CA SER A 86 -28.75 -18.22 1.73
C SER A 86 -28.34 -16.77 1.90
N ASP A 87 -28.87 -16.15 2.94
CA ASP A 87 -28.54 -14.78 3.30
C ASP A 87 -27.04 -14.63 3.63
N PRO A 88 -26.24 -13.91 2.82
CA PRO A 88 -24.80 -13.73 3.07
C PRO A 88 -24.49 -13.11 4.42
N ARG A 89 -25.44 -12.33 4.96
CA ARG A 89 -25.32 -11.70 6.29
C ARG A 89 -25.15 -12.74 7.38
N LEU A 90 -25.67 -13.96 7.22
CA LEU A 90 -25.54 -15.03 8.20
C LEU A 90 -24.14 -15.64 8.20
N GLY A 91 -23.57 -15.90 7.01
CA GLY A 91 -22.20 -16.42 6.88
C GLY A 91 -21.16 -15.41 7.33
N VAL A 92 -21.29 -14.15 6.94
CA VAL A 92 -20.37 -13.08 7.35
C VAL A 92 -20.44 -12.84 8.88
N LYS A 93 -21.63 -12.90 9.49
CA LYS A 93 -21.77 -12.88 10.96
C LYS A 93 -21.15 -14.11 11.62
N ALA A 94 -21.32 -15.29 11.03
CA ALA A 94 -20.72 -16.52 11.54
C ALA A 94 -19.18 -16.48 11.47
N ALA A 95 -18.63 -15.79 10.47
CA ALA A 95 -17.19 -15.49 10.37
C ALA A 95 -16.71 -14.43 11.38
N GLY A 96 -17.61 -13.82 12.16
CA GLY A 96 -17.28 -12.92 13.27
C GLY A 96 -17.27 -11.43 12.92
N PHE A 97 -17.78 -11.04 11.75
CA PHE A 97 -17.78 -9.65 11.31
C PHE A 97 -19.13 -8.94 11.54
N THR A 98 -19.03 -7.63 11.79
CA THR A 98 -20.14 -6.69 11.74
C THR A 98 -20.01 -5.83 10.49
N PHE A 99 -21.12 -5.43 9.89
CA PHE A 99 -21.13 -4.75 8.61
C PHE A 99 -22.37 -3.88 8.46
N ASP A 100 -22.24 -2.85 7.62
CA ASP A 100 -23.37 -2.23 6.94
C ASP A 100 -23.65 -2.98 5.64
N VAL A 101 -24.89 -2.92 5.15
CA VAL A 101 -25.28 -3.55 3.89
C VAL A 101 -25.48 -2.46 2.83
N ALA A 102 -24.93 -2.68 1.63
CA ALA A 102 -25.25 -1.88 0.47
C ALA A 102 -25.85 -2.76 -0.63
N ASP A 103 -26.96 -2.31 -1.22
CA ASP A 103 -27.60 -2.94 -2.37
C ASP A 103 -27.62 -1.98 -3.56
N TYR A 104 -28.25 -2.34 -4.68
CA TYR A 104 -28.29 -1.52 -5.91
C TYR A 104 -28.95 -0.13 -5.76
N GLY A 105 -29.36 0.24 -4.55
CA GLY A 105 -30.09 1.45 -4.22
C GLY A 105 -31.59 1.23 -4.35
N SER A 106 -32.06 0.11 -3.81
CA SER A 106 -33.47 -0.28 -3.81
C SER A 106 -34.35 0.65 -2.96
N GLY A 107 -33.75 1.33 -1.98
CA GLY A 107 -34.45 2.13 -0.97
C GLY A 107 -35.06 1.30 0.16
N MET A 108 -34.70 0.02 0.29
CA MET A 108 -35.12 -0.83 1.39
C MET A 108 -34.46 -0.41 2.72
N ASP A 109 -35.23 -0.47 3.81
CA ASP A 109 -34.74 -0.13 5.14
C ASP A 109 -33.54 -1.01 5.54
N GLY A 110 -32.45 -0.36 5.97
CA GLY A 110 -31.22 -1.04 6.39
C GLY A 110 -30.23 -1.38 5.28
N ALA A 111 -30.49 -0.97 4.03
CA ALA A 111 -29.49 -0.95 2.96
C ALA A 111 -29.08 0.47 2.57
N LEU A 112 -27.78 0.67 2.41
CA LEU A 112 -27.18 1.83 1.77
C LEU A 112 -27.30 1.71 0.25
N ASP A 113 -27.31 2.86 -0.43
CA ASP A 113 -27.31 2.90 -1.89
C ASP A 113 -25.88 2.72 -2.43
N LEU A 114 -25.58 1.56 -3.02
CA LEU A 114 -24.25 1.24 -3.57
C LEU A 114 -23.79 2.23 -4.65
N ARG A 115 -24.72 2.93 -5.30
CA ARG A 115 -24.40 3.93 -6.33
C ARG A 115 -23.80 5.21 -5.72
N THR A 116 -24.01 5.44 -4.42
CA THR A 116 -23.63 6.70 -3.76
C THR A 116 -22.91 6.53 -2.43
N VAL A 117 -22.89 5.34 -1.82
CA VAL A 117 -22.13 5.08 -0.60
C VAL A 117 -20.66 5.42 -0.82
N ASP A 118 -20.06 6.04 0.19
CA ASP A 118 -18.63 6.33 0.22
C ASP A 118 -17.89 5.09 0.73
N PHE A 119 -17.01 4.52 -0.10
CA PHE A 119 -16.25 3.34 0.28
C PHE A 119 -15.18 3.68 1.33
N GLU A 120 -14.73 4.94 1.40
CA GLU A 120 -13.68 5.40 2.33
C GLU A 120 -14.16 5.45 3.80
N ASP A 121 -15.47 5.30 4.04
CA ASP A 121 -16.03 5.13 5.40
C ASP A 121 -15.77 3.71 5.96
N TYR A 122 -15.25 2.79 5.13
CA TYR A 122 -15.04 1.38 5.45
C TYR A 122 -13.59 0.96 5.31
N ASP A 123 -13.13 0.02 6.15
CA ASP A 123 -11.80 -0.60 5.99
C ASP A 123 -11.83 -1.70 4.92
N VAL A 124 -12.98 -2.34 4.69
CA VAL A 124 -13.14 -3.42 3.71
C VAL A 124 -14.51 -3.44 3.06
N VAL A 125 -14.54 -3.67 1.75
CA VAL A 125 -15.75 -4.00 0.99
C VAL A 125 -15.75 -5.50 0.71
N LEU A 126 -16.81 -6.20 1.16
CA LEU A 126 -17.05 -7.61 0.86
C LEU A 126 -18.19 -7.73 -0.14
N VAL A 127 -17.94 -8.33 -1.30
CA VAL A 127 -18.94 -8.62 -2.33
C VAL A 127 -19.39 -10.06 -2.17
N ALA A 128 -20.68 -10.27 -1.89
CA ALA A 128 -21.27 -11.59 -1.73
C ALA A 128 -21.18 -12.43 -3.01
N SER A 129 -21.36 -13.74 -2.90
CA SER A 129 -21.41 -14.62 -4.06
C SER A 129 -22.76 -14.51 -4.79
N ASP A 130 -22.78 -14.81 -6.09
CA ASP A 130 -24.01 -14.82 -6.91
C ASP A 130 -24.79 -16.14 -6.86
N PHE A 131 -24.16 -17.17 -6.32
CA PHE A 131 -24.73 -18.47 -6.02
C PHE A 131 -24.20 -18.97 -4.68
N GLY A 132 -25.08 -19.55 -3.86
CA GLY A 132 -24.87 -19.62 -2.43
C GLY A 132 -25.26 -18.30 -1.76
N GLY A 133 -24.75 -17.17 -2.25
CA GLY A 133 -25.11 -15.83 -1.79
C GLY A 133 -26.24 -15.16 -2.56
N TRP A 134 -26.43 -13.86 -2.29
CA TRP A 134 -27.50 -13.02 -2.83
C TRP A 134 -27.01 -11.86 -3.72
N LEU A 135 -25.79 -11.92 -4.28
CA LEU A 135 -25.37 -10.89 -5.24
C LEU A 135 -26.19 -11.01 -6.52
N SER A 136 -27.08 -10.05 -6.79
CA SER A 136 -27.87 -10.05 -8.03
C SER A 136 -27.24 -9.21 -9.12
N GLN A 137 -27.74 -9.37 -10.36
CA GLN A 137 -27.30 -8.56 -11.49
C GLN A 137 -27.47 -7.05 -11.24
N LEU A 138 -28.44 -6.61 -10.43
CA LEU A 138 -28.63 -5.19 -10.14
C LEU A 138 -27.51 -4.64 -9.25
N GLU A 139 -27.12 -5.37 -8.20
CA GLU A 139 -25.99 -5.01 -7.35
C GLU A 139 -24.69 -5.05 -8.15
N LEU A 140 -24.48 -6.09 -8.96
CA LEU A 140 -23.30 -6.21 -9.81
C LEU A 140 -23.22 -5.08 -10.86
N ASP A 141 -24.31 -4.74 -11.53
CA ASP A 141 -24.35 -3.63 -12.50
C ASP A 141 -24.03 -2.29 -11.80
N ALA A 142 -24.53 -2.08 -10.58
CA ALA A 142 -24.21 -0.89 -9.77
C ALA A 142 -22.75 -0.87 -9.31
N LEU A 143 -22.20 -2.00 -8.88
CA LEU A 143 -20.80 -2.13 -8.48
C LEU A 143 -19.83 -1.92 -9.65
N ASN A 144 -20.13 -2.52 -10.81
CA ASN A 144 -19.36 -2.35 -12.04
C ASN A 144 -19.31 -0.88 -12.48
N ALA A 145 -20.42 -0.15 -12.36
CA ALA A 145 -20.46 1.29 -12.63
C ALA A 145 -19.57 2.11 -11.68
N ARG A 146 -19.23 1.57 -10.50
CA ARG A 146 -18.35 2.17 -9.49
C ARG A 146 -16.92 1.60 -9.53
N GLY A 147 -16.52 0.89 -10.58
CA GLY A 147 -15.21 0.23 -10.66
C GLY A 147 -14.01 1.17 -10.45
N ASP A 148 -14.10 2.41 -10.95
CA ASP A 148 -13.07 3.44 -10.73
C ASP A 148 -12.92 3.82 -9.24
N ASP A 149 -14.05 3.92 -8.54
CA ASP A 149 -14.09 4.24 -7.12
C ASP A 149 -13.57 3.08 -6.28
N ILE A 150 -13.93 1.83 -6.61
CA ILE A 150 -13.39 0.63 -5.96
C ILE A 150 -11.87 0.57 -6.08
N ARG A 151 -11.32 0.81 -7.27
CA ARG A 151 -9.85 0.81 -7.45
C ARG A 151 -9.21 1.97 -6.69
N THR A 152 -9.84 3.15 -6.65
CA THR A 152 -9.35 4.29 -5.87
C THR A 152 -9.31 3.96 -4.38
N PHE A 153 -10.39 3.40 -3.85
CA PHE A 153 -10.51 2.94 -2.48
C PHE A 153 -9.42 1.94 -2.11
N VAL A 154 -9.24 0.88 -2.92
CA VAL A 154 -8.20 -0.12 -2.68
C VAL A 154 -6.80 0.51 -2.70
N ASN A 155 -6.54 1.36 -3.68
CA ASN A 155 -5.25 2.02 -3.81
C ASN A 155 -4.96 3.05 -2.71
N ARG A 156 -5.94 3.40 -1.88
CA ARG A 156 -5.79 4.27 -0.71
C ARG A 156 -5.69 3.53 0.62
N GLY A 157 -5.67 2.20 0.59
CA GLY A 157 -5.53 1.36 1.78
C GLY A 157 -6.75 0.48 2.07
N GLY A 158 -7.86 0.65 1.34
CA GLY A 158 -9.07 -0.13 1.50
C GLY A 158 -8.92 -1.61 1.08
N GLY A 159 -9.57 -2.51 1.80
CA GLY A 159 -9.62 -3.93 1.43
C GLY A 159 -10.79 -4.27 0.50
N LEU A 160 -10.58 -5.15 -0.48
CA LEU A 160 -11.65 -5.70 -1.32
C LEU A 160 -11.64 -7.22 -1.26
N VAL A 161 -12.75 -7.81 -0.83
CA VAL A 161 -12.99 -9.26 -0.86
C VAL A 161 -14.16 -9.52 -1.80
N ALA A 162 -13.96 -10.26 -2.88
CA ALA A 162 -15.03 -10.61 -3.82
C ALA A 162 -15.18 -12.13 -3.92
N LEU A 163 -16.39 -12.60 -3.61
CA LEU A 163 -16.76 -14.02 -3.66
C LEU A 163 -17.28 -14.41 -5.05
N SER A 164 -17.63 -15.67 -5.22
CA SER A 164 -17.87 -16.23 -6.55
C SER A 164 -18.94 -15.52 -7.38
N GLU A 165 -18.65 -15.29 -8.66
CA GLU A 165 -19.60 -14.83 -9.66
C GLU A 165 -19.57 -15.76 -10.88
N SER A 166 -20.59 -16.61 -11.00
CA SER A 166 -20.54 -17.77 -11.88
C SER A 166 -21.46 -17.69 -13.11
N GLY A 167 -22.59 -16.99 -13.03
CA GLY A 167 -23.55 -16.80 -14.14
C GLY A 167 -24.20 -18.05 -14.77
N LEU A 168 -24.22 -19.21 -14.11
CA LEU A 168 -24.95 -20.45 -14.48
C LEU A 168 -26.47 -20.37 -14.27
N GLN A 169 -27.18 -21.42 -14.72
CA GLN A 169 -28.61 -21.59 -14.45
C GLN A 169 -28.89 -21.62 -12.93
N ASN A 170 -29.90 -20.84 -12.50
CA ASN A 170 -30.31 -20.57 -11.12
C ASN A 170 -29.43 -19.58 -10.34
N GLN A 171 -28.46 -18.92 -10.96
CA GLN A 171 -27.64 -17.91 -10.30
C GLN A 171 -28.19 -16.51 -10.56
N LEU A 172 -27.80 -15.56 -9.70
CA LEU A 172 -28.44 -14.25 -9.67
C LEU A 172 -27.75 -13.21 -10.59
N THR A 173 -26.54 -13.52 -11.08
CA THR A 173 -25.88 -12.75 -12.16
C THR A 173 -25.89 -13.54 -13.47
N ALA A 174 -25.73 -12.84 -14.60
CA ALA A 174 -25.71 -13.45 -15.93
C ALA A 174 -24.58 -12.92 -16.82
N ARG A 175 -24.00 -11.74 -16.51
CA ARG A 175 -23.03 -11.04 -17.36
C ARG A 175 -22.13 -10.11 -16.54
N ASN A 176 -21.03 -9.67 -17.16
CA ASN A 176 -20.14 -8.63 -16.66
C ASN A 176 -19.56 -8.95 -15.27
N ARG A 177 -19.19 -10.22 -15.08
CA ARG A 177 -18.77 -10.74 -13.78
C ARG A 177 -17.37 -10.27 -13.45
N PHE A 178 -17.20 -9.70 -12.27
CA PHE A 178 -16.00 -9.02 -11.80
C PHE A 178 -15.57 -7.82 -12.66
N ASP A 179 -16.43 -7.20 -13.47
CA ASP A 179 -16.04 -6.09 -14.37
C ASP A 179 -15.55 -4.83 -13.60
N PHE A 180 -15.84 -4.71 -12.29
CA PHE A 180 -15.22 -3.71 -11.41
C PHE A 180 -13.69 -3.90 -11.27
N LEU A 181 -13.18 -5.11 -11.61
CA LEU A 181 -11.79 -5.48 -11.81
C LEU A 181 -11.59 -6.02 -13.26
N PRO A 182 -11.59 -5.14 -14.28
CA PRO A 182 -11.79 -5.54 -15.69
C PRO A 182 -10.65 -6.35 -16.31
N PHE A 183 -9.55 -6.55 -15.58
CA PHE A 183 -8.42 -7.39 -16.00
C PHE A 183 -8.62 -8.88 -15.65
N LEU A 184 -9.63 -9.21 -14.84
CA LEU A 184 -10.00 -10.58 -14.52
C LEU A 184 -10.78 -11.20 -15.67
N ILE A 185 -10.45 -12.45 -16.02
CA ILE A 185 -11.26 -13.25 -16.94
C ILE A 185 -11.60 -14.56 -16.25
N VAL A 186 -12.89 -14.85 -16.15
CA VAL A 186 -13.41 -16.01 -15.44
C VAL A 186 -14.00 -17.07 -16.37
N GLY A 187 -13.88 -18.32 -15.95
CA GLY A 187 -14.59 -19.46 -16.51
C GLY A 187 -15.45 -20.13 -15.45
N VAL A 188 -16.21 -21.14 -15.88
CA VAL A 188 -17.16 -21.87 -15.03
C VAL A 188 -16.87 -23.36 -15.08
N PRO A 189 -16.72 -24.06 -13.94
CA PRO A 189 -16.37 -25.47 -13.91
C PRO A 189 -17.52 -26.34 -14.42
N SER A 190 -17.18 -27.41 -15.15
CA SER A 190 -18.17 -28.31 -15.74
C SER A 190 -18.62 -29.44 -14.80
N GLN A 191 -17.78 -29.83 -13.85
CA GLN A 191 -18.01 -30.86 -12.82
C GLN A 191 -17.16 -30.51 -11.57
N PRO A 192 -17.62 -29.56 -10.74
CA PRO A 192 -16.85 -29.11 -9.59
C PRO A 192 -16.71 -30.24 -8.56
N SER A 193 -15.48 -30.49 -8.09
CA SER A 193 -15.21 -31.45 -7.03
C SER A 193 -14.94 -30.66 -5.77
N PRO A 194 -15.75 -30.79 -4.71
CA PRO A 194 -15.58 -30.00 -3.50
C PRO A 194 -14.39 -30.45 -2.64
N PHE A 195 -13.49 -31.27 -3.18
CA PHE A 195 -12.37 -31.85 -2.45
C PHE A 195 -11.17 -32.00 -3.36
N GLY A 196 -9.99 -32.02 -2.74
CA GLY A 196 -8.72 -32.22 -3.43
C GLY A 196 -8.15 -30.91 -3.96
N HIS A 197 -8.56 -29.78 -3.38
CA HIS A 197 -7.98 -28.49 -3.69
C HIS A 197 -6.56 -28.39 -3.13
N THR A 198 -5.75 -27.53 -3.75
CA THR A 198 -4.36 -27.32 -3.34
C THR A 198 -4.11 -25.86 -3.03
N LEU A 199 -3.43 -25.60 -1.92
CA LEU A 199 -2.95 -24.26 -1.58
C LEU A 199 -1.62 -23.96 -2.28
N GLU A 200 -1.52 -22.74 -2.78
CA GLU A 200 -0.28 -22.14 -3.23
C GLU A 200 0.37 -21.34 -2.08
N LYS A 201 1.59 -20.84 -2.31
CA LYS A 201 2.36 -20.13 -1.27
C LYS A 201 1.59 -18.94 -0.67
N ALA A 202 0.89 -18.16 -1.50
CA ALA A 202 0.13 -17.01 -1.02
C ALA A 202 -0.98 -17.43 -0.06
N GLY A 203 -1.71 -18.52 -0.33
CA GLY A 203 -2.73 -19.02 0.58
C GLY A 203 -2.17 -19.54 1.90
N VAL A 204 -1.01 -20.22 1.86
CA VAL A 204 -0.29 -20.62 3.08
C VAL A 204 0.14 -19.40 3.89
N ASP A 205 0.67 -18.36 3.25
CA ASP A 205 1.10 -17.12 3.91
C ASP A 205 -0.09 -16.33 4.50
N MET A 206 -1.27 -16.42 3.89
CA MET A 206 -2.53 -15.92 4.45
C MET A 206 -3.01 -16.71 5.68
N GLY A 207 -2.41 -17.87 5.98
CA GLY A 207 -2.80 -18.74 7.08
C GLY A 207 -4.01 -19.62 6.78
N LEU A 208 -4.26 -19.91 5.50
CA LEU A 208 -5.21 -20.94 5.08
C LEU A 208 -4.58 -22.34 5.16
N THR A 209 -5.43 -23.34 5.34
CA THR A 209 -5.09 -24.76 5.25
C THR A 209 -5.94 -25.44 4.18
N THR A 210 -5.52 -26.61 3.70
CA THR A 210 -6.31 -27.36 2.71
C THR A 210 -7.68 -27.75 3.27
N ALA A 211 -7.79 -27.94 4.58
CA ALA A 211 -9.05 -28.19 5.27
C ALA A 211 -9.99 -26.97 5.28
N ASP A 212 -9.47 -25.76 5.06
CA ASP A 212 -10.31 -24.56 4.96
C ASP A 212 -10.97 -24.43 3.59
N ILE A 213 -10.22 -24.80 2.54
CA ILE A 213 -10.66 -24.67 1.16
C ILE A 213 -11.44 -25.88 0.65
N ASP A 214 -11.19 -27.09 1.15
CA ASP A 214 -11.98 -28.29 0.85
C ASP A 214 -13.37 -28.24 1.52
N GLY A 215 -14.37 -28.81 0.88
CA GLY A 215 -15.74 -28.91 1.38
C GLY A 215 -16.62 -27.69 1.08
N ASN A 216 -16.10 -26.71 0.35
CA ASN A 216 -16.85 -25.63 -0.27
C ASN A 216 -17.18 -25.99 -1.73
N GLN A 217 -18.05 -25.22 -2.39
CA GLN A 217 -18.47 -25.50 -3.76
C GLN A 217 -17.72 -24.60 -4.77
N ASP A 218 -17.26 -25.20 -5.88
CA ASP A 218 -16.56 -24.48 -6.95
C ASP A 218 -17.57 -23.92 -7.95
N HIS A 219 -17.65 -22.60 -8.09
CA HIS A 219 -18.55 -21.99 -9.08
C HIS A 219 -17.83 -21.20 -10.17
N THR A 220 -16.62 -20.72 -9.91
CA THR A 220 -15.88 -19.85 -10.86
C THR A 220 -14.39 -20.14 -10.81
N TYR A 221 -13.70 -20.11 -11.94
CA TYR A 221 -12.23 -20.17 -11.94
C TYR A 221 -11.62 -19.02 -12.75
N PHE A 222 -10.38 -18.65 -12.46
CA PHE A 222 -9.70 -17.53 -13.09
C PHE A 222 -8.75 -18.01 -14.20
N THR A 223 -8.95 -17.48 -15.40
CA THR A 223 -8.08 -17.71 -16.56
C THR A 223 -7.12 -16.54 -16.82
N GLN A 224 -7.48 -15.34 -16.36
CA GLN A 224 -6.62 -14.16 -16.39
C GLN A 224 -6.76 -13.39 -15.07
N TYR A 225 -5.62 -12.98 -14.51
CA TYR A 225 -5.52 -12.36 -13.18
C TYR A 225 -4.26 -11.49 -13.05
N THR A 226 -3.89 -10.79 -14.13
CA THR A 226 -2.61 -10.08 -14.30
C THR A 226 -2.09 -9.39 -13.03
N GLY A 227 -0.92 -9.83 -12.56
CA GLY A 227 -0.21 -9.25 -11.40
C GLY A 227 -0.66 -9.77 -10.03
N MET A 228 -1.69 -10.62 -9.96
CA MET A 228 -2.14 -11.24 -8.71
C MET A 228 -1.46 -12.59 -8.48
N GLU A 229 -1.30 -12.95 -7.20
CA GLU A 229 -0.79 -14.24 -6.77
C GLU A 229 -1.92 -15.26 -6.70
N VAL A 230 -1.64 -16.51 -7.08
CA VAL A 230 -2.59 -17.61 -6.91
C VAL A 230 -2.60 -18.02 -5.44
N VAL A 231 -3.77 -18.11 -4.85
CA VAL A 231 -3.98 -18.53 -3.46
C VAL A 231 -4.22 -20.03 -3.37
N ASP A 232 -5.12 -20.54 -4.20
CA ASP A 232 -5.48 -21.95 -4.26
C ASP A 232 -6.00 -22.36 -5.64
N ARG A 233 -6.03 -23.66 -5.86
CA ARG A 233 -6.49 -24.30 -7.08
C ARG A 233 -7.50 -25.38 -6.79
N TYR A 234 -8.44 -25.54 -7.71
CA TYR A 234 -9.34 -26.68 -7.73
C TYR A 234 -8.58 -27.99 -8.02
N SER A 235 -9.26 -29.11 -7.78
CA SER A 235 -8.65 -30.44 -7.95
C SER A 235 -8.23 -30.75 -9.40
N ASP A 236 -8.78 -30.03 -10.37
CA ASP A 236 -8.43 -30.13 -11.79
C ASP A 236 -7.29 -29.16 -12.20
N GLY A 237 -6.74 -28.41 -11.24
CA GLY A 237 -5.64 -27.46 -11.42
C GLY A 237 -6.06 -26.05 -11.83
N GLN A 238 -7.36 -25.80 -12.05
CA GLN A 238 -7.86 -24.45 -12.33
C GLN A 238 -7.66 -23.52 -11.13
N VAL A 239 -7.42 -22.24 -11.38
CA VAL A 239 -7.20 -21.25 -10.33
C VAL A 239 -8.52 -20.89 -9.67
N ALA A 240 -8.62 -21.18 -8.37
CA ALA A 240 -9.84 -20.98 -7.58
C ALA A 240 -9.87 -19.60 -6.92
N SER A 241 -8.74 -19.13 -6.39
CA SER A 241 -8.64 -17.80 -5.80
C SER A 241 -7.32 -17.11 -6.11
N VAL A 242 -7.38 -15.79 -6.16
CA VAL A 242 -6.23 -14.91 -6.41
C VAL A 242 -6.22 -13.75 -5.43
N ALA A 243 -5.04 -13.25 -5.08
CA ALA A 243 -4.89 -12.14 -4.16
C ALA A 243 -3.75 -11.19 -4.55
N THR A 244 -3.81 -9.96 -4.09
CA THR A 244 -2.72 -8.98 -4.21
C THR A 244 -2.79 -7.92 -3.12
N GLN A 245 -1.65 -7.38 -2.72
CA GLN A 245 -1.51 -6.13 -1.96
C GLN A 245 -0.74 -5.08 -2.78
N LEU A 246 -0.83 -5.18 -4.11
CA LEU A 246 -0.27 -4.21 -5.05
C LEU A 246 -1.34 -3.21 -5.48
N TYR A 247 -0.91 -2.14 -6.14
CA TYR A 247 -1.83 -1.18 -6.72
C TYR A 247 -2.65 -1.80 -7.84
N VAL A 248 -3.94 -1.51 -7.87
CA VAL A 248 -4.89 -2.02 -8.84
C VAL A 248 -5.15 -0.98 -9.93
N THR A 249 -4.91 -1.37 -11.18
CA THR A 249 -5.22 -0.58 -12.37
C THR A 249 -6.24 -1.31 -13.23
N PRO A 250 -6.84 -0.66 -14.26
CA PRO A 250 -7.67 -1.38 -15.23
C PRO A 250 -6.95 -2.53 -15.95
N GLY A 251 -5.60 -2.52 -16.00
CA GLY A 251 -4.81 -3.54 -16.67
C GLY A 251 -4.30 -4.68 -15.77
N GLY A 252 -4.50 -4.58 -14.45
CA GLY A 252 -3.96 -5.55 -13.48
C GLY A 252 -3.35 -4.90 -12.25
N ALA A 253 -2.78 -5.76 -11.40
CA ALA A 253 -2.06 -5.36 -10.21
C ALA A 253 -0.58 -5.03 -10.52
N THR A 254 -0.06 -3.95 -9.93
CA THR A 254 1.29 -3.42 -10.23
C THR A 254 1.95 -2.84 -8.97
N PRO A 255 3.27 -3.00 -8.78
CA PRO A 255 3.98 -2.38 -7.67
C PRO A 255 4.11 -0.87 -7.80
N VAL A 256 3.86 -0.31 -8.99
CA VAL A 256 3.95 1.14 -9.25
C VAL A 256 2.61 1.81 -8.95
N PRO A 257 2.56 2.87 -8.11
CA PRO A 257 1.33 3.61 -7.87
C PRO A 257 0.72 4.20 -9.14
N PRO A 258 -0.62 4.22 -9.30
CA PRO A 258 -1.26 4.87 -10.43
C PRO A 258 -1.03 6.40 -10.41
N PRO A 259 -0.97 7.05 -11.59
CA PRO A 259 -0.86 8.50 -11.67
C PRO A 259 -2.00 9.20 -10.91
N GLY A 260 -1.65 10.15 -10.03
CA GLY A 260 -2.61 10.91 -9.21
C GLY A 260 -2.82 10.38 -7.79
N LEU A 261 -2.27 9.21 -7.45
CA LEU A 261 -2.17 8.73 -6.06
C LEU A 261 -0.81 9.08 -5.43
N ASN A 262 0.28 8.91 -6.19
CA ASN A 262 1.61 9.31 -5.74
C ASN A 262 1.82 10.82 -5.87
N ARG A 263 2.21 11.48 -4.78
CA ARG A 263 2.61 12.88 -4.71
C ARG A 263 4.14 12.95 -4.77
N PRO A 264 4.71 13.93 -5.50
CA PRO A 264 6.16 14.02 -5.60
C PRO A 264 6.81 14.33 -4.26
N PRO A 265 8.08 13.94 -4.08
CA PRO A 265 8.82 14.24 -2.86
C PRO A 265 8.95 15.75 -2.65
N VAL A 266 9.14 16.14 -1.39
CA VAL A 266 9.31 17.53 -0.95
C VAL A 266 10.79 17.79 -0.64
N CYS A 267 11.43 18.55 -1.53
CA CYS A 267 12.86 18.86 -1.46
C CYS A 267 13.22 19.99 -0.46
N THR A 268 12.25 20.69 0.14
CA THR A 268 12.53 21.89 0.95
C THR A 268 13.30 21.61 2.25
N GLY A 269 13.33 20.36 2.71
CA GLY A 269 14.10 19.93 3.88
C GLY A 269 15.47 19.33 3.58
N VAL A 270 15.88 19.27 2.30
CA VAL A 270 17.19 18.71 1.93
C VAL A 270 18.29 19.69 2.31
N THR A 271 19.34 19.17 2.94
CA THR A 271 20.53 19.92 3.37
C THR A 271 21.79 19.34 2.74
N VAL A 272 22.88 20.08 2.80
CA VAL A 272 24.20 19.62 2.37
C VAL A 272 25.15 19.60 3.56
N SER A 273 26.01 18.60 3.65
CA SER A 273 27.00 18.45 4.71
C SER A 273 28.39 18.19 4.12
N PRO A 274 29.43 18.95 4.53
CA PRO A 274 29.34 20.15 5.35
C PRO A 274 28.68 21.32 4.60
N ASP A 275 27.87 22.10 5.32
CA ASP A 275 27.24 23.35 4.84
C ASP A 275 28.18 24.56 4.94
N GLU A 276 29.28 24.44 5.69
CA GLU A 276 30.37 25.41 5.75
C GLU A 276 31.75 24.75 5.69
N ILE A 277 32.64 25.27 4.84
CA ILE A 277 34.00 24.76 4.68
C ILE A 277 35.03 25.88 4.81
N ALA A 278 35.90 25.80 5.82
CA ALA A 278 37.02 26.71 5.96
C ALA A 278 38.13 26.43 4.92
N TRP A 279 38.47 27.44 4.11
CA TRP A 279 39.57 27.30 3.14
C TRP A 279 40.95 27.40 3.82
N THR A 280 41.86 26.48 3.49
CA THR A 280 43.27 26.52 3.89
C THR A 280 44.21 26.32 2.69
N PRO A 281 45.44 26.85 2.72
CA PRO A 281 46.45 26.53 1.71
C PRO A 281 46.71 25.03 1.67
N GLY A 282 46.60 24.42 0.49
CA GLY A 282 46.78 22.97 0.31
C GLY A 282 45.51 22.13 0.52
N LEU A 283 44.35 22.76 0.78
CA LEU A 283 43.07 22.06 0.84
C LEU A 283 42.78 21.38 -0.52
N GLY A 284 42.61 20.06 -0.48
CA GLY A 284 42.26 19.23 -1.64
C GLY A 284 40.75 19.31 -1.96
N SER A 285 40.24 18.28 -2.65
CA SER A 285 38.80 18.10 -2.81
C SER A 285 38.18 17.66 -1.48
N VAL A 286 37.03 18.22 -1.15
CA VAL A 286 36.27 17.92 0.07
C VAL A 286 35.02 17.13 -0.31
N PRO A 287 34.75 15.98 0.35
CA PRO A 287 33.48 15.29 0.15
C PRO A 287 32.34 16.12 0.72
N VAL A 288 31.29 16.27 -0.07
CA VAL A 288 30.03 16.90 0.31
C VAL A 288 28.90 15.94 -0.02
N ALA A 289 27.90 15.85 0.85
CA ALA A 289 26.76 14.96 0.68
C ALA A 289 25.47 15.75 0.86
N VAL A 290 24.44 15.42 0.08
CA VAL A 290 23.07 15.88 0.32
C VAL A 290 22.30 14.84 1.13
N ASP A 291 21.47 15.31 2.06
CA ASP A 291 20.64 14.45 2.91
C ASP A 291 19.33 15.14 3.28
N GLY A 292 18.33 14.34 3.66
CA GLY A 292 16.98 14.77 4.00
C GLY A 292 15.99 14.63 2.84
N GLY A 293 15.00 15.52 2.81
CA GLY A 293 13.83 15.36 1.95
C GLY A 293 12.78 14.47 2.59
N SER A 294 11.54 14.64 2.17
CA SER A 294 10.41 13.88 2.71
C SER A 294 9.39 13.64 1.62
N ASP A 295 8.77 12.48 1.62
CA ASP A 295 7.67 12.19 0.72
C ASP A 295 6.33 12.33 1.45
N PRO A 296 5.33 13.06 0.90
CA PRO A 296 4.02 13.22 1.53
C PRO A 296 3.26 11.90 1.71
N ASP A 297 3.56 10.90 0.90
CA ASP A 297 2.94 9.58 0.92
C ASP A 297 3.72 8.60 1.79
N GLY A 298 4.89 8.98 2.31
CA GLY A 298 5.74 8.15 3.18
C GLY A 298 6.73 7.27 2.42
N ASP A 299 6.89 7.49 1.11
CA ASP A 299 7.83 6.75 0.28
C ASP A 299 9.30 7.10 0.58
N PRO A 300 10.24 6.12 0.48
CA PRO A 300 11.66 6.41 0.61
C PRO A 300 12.15 7.38 -0.47
N VAL A 301 12.81 8.46 -0.04
CA VAL A 301 13.39 9.45 -0.96
C VAL A 301 14.84 9.11 -1.26
N THR A 302 15.17 8.97 -2.55
CA THR A 302 16.54 8.83 -3.05
C THR A 302 17.03 10.18 -3.58
N LEU A 303 18.25 10.57 -3.23
CA LEU A 303 18.83 11.85 -3.64
C LEU A 303 19.98 11.64 -4.64
N ARG A 304 20.18 12.61 -5.52
CA ARG A 304 21.29 12.62 -6.46
C ARG A 304 21.80 14.02 -6.70
N ILE A 305 23.10 14.24 -6.50
CA ILE A 305 23.74 15.49 -6.92
C ILE A 305 23.84 15.51 -8.45
N THR A 306 23.31 16.57 -9.06
CA THR A 306 23.24 16.74 -10.52
C THR A 306 24.21 17.79 -11.02
N ASP A 307 24.48 18.84 -10.24
CA ASP A 307 25.47 19.87 -10.57
C ASP A 307 25.99 20.60 -9.33
N VAL A 308 27.14 21.26 -9.46
CA VAL A 308 27.65 22.21 -8.46
C VAL A 308 28.13 23.47 -9.17
N VAL A 309 27.55 24.61 -8.78
CA VAL A 309 27.96 25.94 -9.25
C VAL A 309 28.54 26.75 -8.10
N GLN A 310 29.30 27.79 -8.43
CA GLN A 310 29.89 28.72 -7.47
C GLN A 310 29.54 30.16 -7.85
N ASP A 311 29.38 31.02 -6.85
CA ASP A 311 29.24 32.46 -7.08
C ASP A 311 30.62 33.11 -7.22
N VAL A 312 30.86 33.75 -8.36
CA VAL A 312 32.03 34.56 -8.63
C VAL A 312 31.58 35.93 -9.14
N ALA A 313 31.70 36.95 -8.29
CA ALA A 313 31.36 38.34 -8.62
C ALA A 313 29.90 38.54 -9.07
N GLY A 314 28.96 37.80 -8.46
CA GLY A 314 27.53 37.87 -8.76
C GLY A 314 27.11 37.02 -9.95
N ALA A 315 28.00 36.18 -10.48
CA ALA A 315 27.71 35.24 -11.56
C ALA A 315 27.85 33.79 -11.06
N ARG A 316 26.82 32.96 -11.33
CA ARG A 316 26.89 31.51 -11.15
C ARG A 316 27.73 30.91 -12.28
N VAL A 317 28.83 30.27 -11.92
CA VAL A 317 29.71 29.56 -12.87
C VAL A 317 29.92 28.11 -12.41
N PRO A 318 30.18 27.16 -13.32
CA PRO A 318 30.46 25.77 -12.91
C PRO A 318 31.59 25.69 -11.88
N ALA A 319 31.39 24.85 -10.86
CA ALA A 319 32.43 24.50 -9.91
C ALA A 319 33.31 23.34 -10.44
N ASP A 320 34.48 23.18 -9.85
CA ASP A 320 35.34 22.02 -10.10
C ASP A 320 34.92 20.93 -9.11
N TRP A 321 34.11 19.98 -9.58
CA TRP A 321 33.54 18.90 -8.77
C TRP A 321 33.56 17.57 -9.54
N GLN A 322 33.51 16.47 -8.80
CA GLN A 322 33.39 15.10 -9.33
C GLN A 322 32.34 14.33 -8.53
N ALA A 323 31.67 13.37 -9.16
CA ALA A 323 30.77 12.46 -8.44
C ALA A 323 31.52 11.71 -7.33
N GLY A 324 30.86 11.51 -6.19
CA GLY A 324 31.37 10.79 -5.04
C GLY A 324 31.23 9.26 -5.17
N ALA A 325 31.28 8.58 -4.03
CA ALA A 325 31.13 7.12 -4.01
C ALA A 325 29.66 6.69 -4.18
N THR A 326 28.73 7.54 -3.73
CA THR A 326 27.28 7.37 -3.91
C THR A 326 26.68 8.51 -4.75
N ALA A 327 25.41 8.40 -5.13
CA ALA A 327 24.73 9.40 -5.94
C ALA A 327 24.50 10.73 -5.19
N GLU A 328 24.40 10.65 -3.88
CA GLU A 328 24.20 11.74 -2.93
C GLU A 328 25.50 12.51 -2.62
N GLU A 329 26.64 11.99 -3.05
CA GLU A 329 27.97 12.52 -2.73
C GLU A 329 28.66 13.17 -3.93
N ALA A 330 29.44 14.21 -3.64
CA ALA A 330 30.34 14.86 -4.58
C ALA A 330 31.68 15.20 -3.92
N LEU A 331 32.77 15.12 -4.69
CA LEU A 331 34.07 15.63 -4.32
C LEU A 331 34.22 17.04 -4.89
N LEU A 332 34.09 18.06 -4.03
CA LEU A 332 34.11 19.46 -4.42
C LEU A 332 35.48 20.10 -4.15
N ARG A 333 36.07 20.73 -5.17
CA ARG A 333 37.32 21.46 -5.00
C ARG A 333 37.07 22.91 -4.56
N ILE A 334 37.44 23.20 -3.31
CA ILE A 334 37.27 24.52 -2.74
C ILE A 334 38.37 25.48 -3.21
N ARG A 335 37.95 26.60 -3.78
CA ARG A 335 38.86 27.66 -4.25
C ARG A 335 39.01 28.73 -3.17
N ARG A 336 40.20 29.32 -3.13
CA ARG A 336 40.51 30.43 -2.22
C ARG A 336 39.47 31.55 -2.37
N PRO A 337 38.82 31.99 -1.28
CA PRO A 337 37.94 33.16 -1.33
C PRO A 337 38.77 34.43 -1.49
N LYS A 338 38.16 35.51 -2.01
CA LYS A 338 38.82 36.81 -2.10
C LYS A 338 39.07 37.37 -0.69
N GLN A 339 40.08 38.22 -0.54
CA GLN A 339 40.43 38.76 0.78
C GLN A 339 39.30 39.68 1.29
N GLY A 340 38.65 39.30 2.39
CA GLY A 340 37.52 40.04 2.97
C GLY A 340 36.15 39.72 2.38
N GLU A 341 36.04 38.81 1.41
CA GLU A 341 34.78 38.30 0.87
C GLU A 341 34.71 36.78 1.05
N GLY A 342 33.53 36.22 1.29
CA GLY A 342 33.34 34.75 1.32
C GLY A 342 33.32 34.15 -0.09
N ARG A 343 33.03 32.87 -0.18
CA ARG A 343 32.61 32.19 -1.42
C ARG A 343 31.41 31.30 -1.10
N SER A 344 30.46 31.19 -2.01
CA SER A 344 29.38 30.22 -1.90
C SER A 344 29.43 29.24 -3.06
N TYR A 345 29.09 28.00 -2.74
CA TYR A 345 28.78 26.97 -3.72
C TYR A 345 27.32 26.59 -3.58
N LEU A 346 26.74 26.10 -4.66
CA LEU A 346 25.36 25.69 -4.71
C LEU A 346 25.30 24.32 -5.36
N VAL A 347 24.93 23.34 -4.55
CA VAL A 347 24.80 21.94 -4.95
C VAL A 347 23.39 21.73 -5.44
N SER A 348 23.23 21.49 -6.73
CA SER A 348 21.95 21.10 -7.33
C SER A 348 21.74 19.61 -7.15
N PHE A 349 20.53 19.22 -6.78
CA PHE A 349 20.16 17.83 -6.60
C PHE A 349 18.76 17.55 -7.16
N GLU A 350 18.54 16.29 -7.48
CA GLU A 350 17.24 15.70 -7.79
C GLU A 350 16.92 14.66 -6.72
N ALA A 351 15.67 14.63 -6.28
CA ALA A 351 15.13 13.61 -5.39
C ALA A 351 14.05 12.83 -6.13
N GLY A 352 14.04 11.50 -5.96
CA GLY A 352 13.03 10.61 -6.52
C GLY A 352 12.52 9.61 -5.49
N ASP A 353 11.24 9.29 -5.59
CA ASP A 353 10.53 8.36 -4.69
C ASP A 353 10.53 6.89 -5.18
N GLY A 354 11.04 6.64 -6.39
CA GLY A 354 10.98 5.31 -7.03
C GLY A 354 9.61 4.94 -7.63
N ASN A 355 8.61 5.80 -7.42
CA ASN A 355 7.21 5.67 -7.80
C ASN A 355 6.79 6.69 -8.88
N GLY A 356 7.76 7.37 -9.49
CA GLY A 356 7.59 8.28 -10.62
C GLY A 356 7.41 9.75 -10.21
N GLY A 357 7.43 10.07 -8.92
CA GLY A 357 7.49 11.44 -8.43
C GLY A 357 8.93 11.89 -8.27
N THR A 358 9.20 13.13 -8.66
CA THR A 358 10.52 13.76 -8.51
C THR A 358 10.41 15.20 -8.04
N CYS A 359 11.43 15.67 -7.34
CA CYS A 359 11.64 17.08 -7.05
C CYS A 359 13.10 17.46 -7.26
N THR A 360 13.36 18.75 -7.47
CA THR A 360 14.72 19.28 -7.61
C THR A 360 14.93 20.39 -6.59
N GLY A 361 16.16 20.56 -6.12
CA GLY A 361 16.51 21.63 -5.20
C GLY A 361 17.98 22.03 -5.29
N GLU A 362 18.30 23.07 -4.53
CA GLU A 362 19.64 23.62 -4.42
C GLU A 362 20.01 23.77 -2.94
N ALA A 363 21.17 23.25 -2.52
CA ALA A 363 21.68 23.37 -1.16
C ALA A 363 22.99 24.17 -1.16
N PRO A 364 23.09 25.28 -0.40
CA PRO A 364 24.28 26.13 -0.40
C PRO A 364 25.37 25.59 0.52
N ILE A 365 26.62 25.78 0.11
CA ILE A 365 27.81 25.61 0.97
C ILE A 365 28.51 26.96 1.09
N ALA A 366 28.77 27.38 2.31
CA ALA A 366 29.51 28.60 2.62
C ALA A 366 31.01 28.34 2.76
N VAL A 367 31.83 29.27 2.27
CA VAL A 367 33.26 29.35 2.54
C VAL A 367 33.53 30.71 3.16
N PRO A 368 33.82 30.78 4.47
CA PRO A 368 34.02 32.04 5.17
C PRO A 368 35.19 32.85 4.60
N PRO A 369 35.18 34.19 4.77
CA PRO A 369 36.31 35.03 4.40
C PRO A 369 37.58 34.65 5.18
N VAL A 370 38.74 34.69 4.51
CA VAL A 370 40.03 34.55 5.21
C VAL A 370 40.29 35.83 6.01
N ALA A 371 40.48 35.68 7.33
CA ALA A 371 40.77 36.80 8.23
C ALA A 371 41.97 37.62 7.73
N ARG A 372 41.92 38.95 7.89
CA ARG A 372 43.09 39.82 7.64
C ARG A 372 44.17 39.45 8.64
N GLY A 373 45.14 38.63 8.21
CA GLY A 373 46.40 38.50 8.93
C GLY A 373 47.02 39.88 9.07
N ASN A 374 47.26 40.29 10.31
CA ASN A 374 48.01 41.51 10.61
C ASN A 374 49.41 41.35 9.99
N PRO A 375 49.91 42.28 9.16
CA PRO A 375 51.27 42.18 8.65
C PRO A 375 52.24 42.26 9.84
N ARG A 376 52.98 41.18 10.07
CA ARG A 376 54.24 41.21 10.82
C ARG A 376 55.30 40.53 10.00
#